data_AF-A0A3B9YML6-F1
#
_entry.id   AF-A0A3B9YML6-F1
#
_cell.length_a   1.000
_cell.length_b   1.000
_cell.length_c   1.000
_cell.angle_alpha   90.00
_cell.angle_beta   90.00
_cell.angle_gamma   90.00
#
_symmetry.space_group_name_H-M   'P 1'
#
loop_
_entity.id
_entity.type
_entity.pdbx_description
1 polymer ?
#
loop_
_entity_poly.entity_id
_entity_poly.type
_entity_poly.pdbx_seq_one_letter_code
_entity_poly.pdbx_strand_id
1 'polypeptide(L)'
;AAKVDGAETQSRDTDVEISKAQDGFKISWSTMRTEKDDQSQSVVKATSLTFRGTAKPTVFHGADSGDPTKGKKAVWAVITGKTLKISQFMLSDEGKWTMQVYERTLTTATDMDSKFTRFEDGKIARQAELKLKKAP
;
A
#
# COMPACT_ATOMS: atom_id res chain seq x y z
N ALA A 1 23.29 -27.15 -0.50
CA ALA A 1 21.87 -26.88 -0.72
C ALA A 1 21.26 -26.33 0.57
N ALA A 2 20.46 -25.27 0.42
CA ALA A 2 19.42 -24.69 1.29
C ALA A 2 19.46 -24.82 2.83
N LYS A 3 19.32 -23.66 3.48
CA LYS A 3 18.19 -23.43 4.38
C LYS A 3 17.70 -21.98 4.19
N VAL A 4 16.64 -21.83 3.40
CA VAL A 4 15.84 -20.60 3.36
C VAL A 4 14.84 -20.79 4.48
N ASP A 5 15.06 -20.13 5.62
CA ASP A 5 14.09 -20.13 6.70
C ASP A 5 12.86 -19.37 6.21
N GLY A 6 11.83 -20.16 5.88
CA GLY A 6 10.52 -19.69 5.48
C GLY A 6 9.88 -18.91 6.62
N ALA A 7 9.85 -17.59 6.49
CA ALA A 7 8.90 -16.79 7.24
C ALA A 7 7.50 -17.15 6.74
N GLU A 8 6.78 -17.96 7.52
CA GLU A 8 5.39 -18.32 7.32
C GLU A 8 4.58 -17.09 6.87
N THR A 9 4.02 -17.19 5.66
CA THR A 9 3.12 -16.19 5.09
C THR A 9 1.88 -16.12 5.98
N GLN A 10 1.87 -15.17 6.93
CA GLN A 10 0.63 -14.77 7.60
C GLN A 10 -0.37 -14.41 6.50
N SER A 11 -1.44 -15.20 6.37
CA SER A 11 -2.55 -14.90 5.46
C SER A 11 -3.07 -13.51 5.82
N ARG A 12 -2.98 -12.57 4.88
CA ARG A 12 -3.47 -11.21 5.07
C ARG A 12 -4.72 -11.08 4.23
N ASP A 13 -5.86 -11.30 4.85
CA ASP A 13 -7.10 -10.81 4.28
C ASP A 13 -6.97 -9.28 4.20
N THR A 14 -7.03 -8.78 2.97
CA THR A 14 -6.84 -7.37 2.63
C THR A 14 -7.95 -7.04 1.65
N ASP A 15 -8.97 -6.35 2.15
CA ASP A 15 -9.98 -5.77 1.28
C ASP A 15 -9.43 -4.49 0.68
N VAL A 16 -9.71 -4.27 -0.59
CA VAL A 16 -9.35 -3.03 -1.30
C VAL A 16 -10.60 -2.49 -1.96
N GLU A 17 -10.96 -1.27 -1.60
CA GLU A 17 -12.05 -0.52 -2.21
C GLU A 17 -11.49 0.72 -2.88
N ILE A 18 -11.84 0.94 -4.16
CA ILE A 18 -11.49 2.14 -4.91
C ILE A 18 -12.79 2.77 -5.38
N SER A 19 -13.00 4.03 -5.04
CA SER A 19 -14.20 4.79 -5.41
C SER A 19 -13.84 6.16 -5.99
N LYS A 20 -14.73 6.68 -6.84
CA LYS A 20 -14.57 8.02 -7.43
C LYS A 20 -14.68 9.08 -6.34
N ALA A 21 -13.80 10.08 -6.37
CA ALA A 21 -13.92 11.31 -5.60
C ALA A 21 -14.07 12.50 -6.56
N GLN A 22 -14.39 13.69 -6.05
CA GLN A 22 -14.67 14.87 -6.89
C GLN A 22 -13.59 15.13 -7.94
N ASP A 23 -12.33 15.29 -7.50
CA ASP A 23 -11.18 15.59 -8.38
C ASP A 23 -10.16 14.45 -8.43
N GLY A 24 -10.62 13.20 -8.31
CA GLY A 24 -9.75 12.03 -8.34
C GLY A 24 -10.43 10.78 -7.80
N PHE A 25 -9.81 10.10 -6.84
CA PHE A 25 -10.32 8.87 -6.27
C PHE A 25 -9.96 8.71 -4.81
N LYS A 26 -10.74 7.89 -4.12
CA LYS A 26 -10.46 7.41 -2.76
C LYS A 26 -10.12 5.93 -2.85
N ILE A 27 -9.14 5.52 -2.07
CA ILE A 27 -8.81 4.10 -1.87
C ILE A 27 -8.80 3.81 -0.38
N SER A 28 -9.44 2.72 0.00
CA SER A 28 -9.42 2.18 1.35
C SER A 28 -8.92 0.75 1.29
N TRP A 29 -8.10 0.36 2.26
CA TRP A 29 -7.75 -1.05 2.44
C TRP A 29 -7.58 -1.42 3.89
N SER A 30 -7.94 -2.66 4.21
CA SER A 30 -7.67 -3.28 5.50
C SER A 30 -6.42 -4.15 5.41
N THR A 31 -5.72 -4.34 6.52
CA THR A 31 -4.73 -5.41 6.62
C THR A 31 -5.02 -6.17 7.89
N MET A 32 -5.49 -7.40 7.75
CA MET A 32 -5.65 -8.31 8.87
C MET A 32 -4.26 -8.83 9.29
N ARG A 33 -3.96 -8.73 10.58
CA ARG A 33 -2.82 -9.43 11.18
C ARG A 33 -3.37 -10.43 12.18
N THR A 34 -3.06 -11.70 11.98
CA THR A 34 -3.22 -12.73 13.01
C THR A 34 -1.98 -12.66 13.91
N GLU A 35 -2.17 -12.29 15.18
CA GLU A 35 -1.08 -12.39 16.15
C GLU A 35 -0.82 -13.86 16.48
N LYS A 36 0.46 -14.23 16.60
CA LYS A 36 0.90 -15.64 16.68
C LYS A 36 0.47 -16.35 17.98
N ASP A 37 0.00 -15.60 18.98
CA ASP A 37 -0.20 -16.09 20.35
C ASP A 37 -1.68 -16.09 20.80
N ASP A 38 -2.57 -15.46 20.05
CA ASP A 38 -4.01 -15.46 20.32
C ASP A 38 -4.79 -15.43 19.00
N GLN A 39 -5.23 -16.60 18.55
CA GLN A 39 -6.05 -16.76 17.34
C GLN A 39 -7.39 -16.01 17.41
N SER A 40 -7.74 -15.45 18.58
CA SER A 40 -8.97 -14.72 18.84
C SER A 40 -8.89 -13.23 18.48
N GLN A 41 -7.69 -12.66 18.29
CA GLN A 41 -7.49 -11.23 18.07
C GLN A 41 -6.87 -10.95 16.69
N SER A 42 -7.74 -10.82 15.69
CA SER A 42 -7.34 -10.31 14.39
C SER A 42 -7.39 -8.79 14.39
N VAL A 43 -6.22 -8.13 14.32
CA VAL A 43 -6.17 -6.66 14.22
C VAL A 43 -6.38 -6.26 12.75
N VAL A 44 -7.52 -5.64 12.46
CA VAL A 44 -7.82 -5.06 11.15
C VAL A 44 -7.36 -3.61 11.14
N LYS A 45 -6.22 -3.33 10.50
CA LYS A 45 -5.80 -1.94 10.29
C LYS A 45 -6.40 -1.41 8.98
N ALA A 46 -7.44 -0.59 9.09
CA ALA A 46 -7.99 0.15 7.97
C ALA A 46 -7.13 1.40 7.66
N THR A 47 -6.80 1.59 6.39
CA THR A 47 -6.13 2.79 5.88
C THR A 47 -6.97 3.34 4.75
N SER A 48 -7.18 4.66 4.72
CA SER A 48 -7.88 5.34 3.63
C SER A 48 -7.06 6.53 3.15
N LEU A 49 -6.98 6.70 1.83
CA LEU A 49 -6.29 7.80 1.17
C LEU A 49 -7.19 8.39 0.10
N THR A 50 -7.22 9.72 0.02
CA THR A 50 -7.86 10.44 -1.07
C THR A 50 -6.79 11.04 -1.96
N PHE A 51 -6.96 10.94 -3.27
CA PHE A 51 -6.04 11.44 -4.27
C PHE A 51 -6.74 12.45 -5.17
N ARG A 52 -6.01 13.51 -5.53
CA ARG A 52 -6.44 14.55 -6.47
C ARG A 52 -5.56 14.53 -7.71
N GLY A 53 -6.13 14.83 -8.87
CA GLY A 53 -5.38 14.96 -10.11
C GLY A 53 -4.29 16.04 -10.03
N THR A 54 -3.25 15.89 -10.86
CA THR A 54 -2.20 16.90 -11.03
C THR A 54 -2.12 17.34 -12.48
N ALA A 55 -1.24 18.30 -12.80
CA ALA A 55 -0.94 18.67 -14.18
C ALA A 55 -0.35 17.51 -15.02
N LYS A 56 0.15 16.44 -14.37
CA LYS A 56 0.61 15.22 -15.03
C LYS A 56 -0.56 14.21 -15.04
N PRO A 57 -1.10 13.82 -16.21
CA PRO A 57 -2.36 13.06 -16.30
C PRO A 57 -2.39 11.73 -15.53
N THR A 58 -1.24 11.06 -15.40
CA THR A 58 -1.12 9.76 -14.74
C THR A 58 -0.74 9.86 -13.27
N VAL A 59 -0.43 11.07 -12.77
CA VAL A 59 0.07 11.31 -11.42
C VAL A 59 -1.01 12.01 -10.60
N PHE A 60 -1.26 11.46 -9.42
CA PHE A 60 -2.23 11.98 -8.47
C PHE A 60 -1.54 12.29 -7.15
N HIS A 61 -1.87 13.42 -6.55
CA HIS A 61 -1.34 13.87 -5.28
C HIS A 61 -2.27 13.43 -4.13
N GLY A 62 -1.72 12.88 -3.05
CA GLY A 62 -2.51 12.57 -1.86
C GLY A 62 -3.06 13.85 -1.24
N ALA A 63 -4.36 13.91 -0.92
CA ALA A 63 -5.01 15.10 -0.38
C ALA A 63 -4.39 15.56 0.95
N ASP A 64 -3.94 14.62 1.77
CA ASP A 64 -3.27 14.85 3.06
C ASP A 64 -1.74 14.76 2.98
N SER A 65 -1.20 14.73 1.75
CA SER A 65 0.24 14.74 1.52
C SER A 65 0.86 16.05 2.01
N GLY A 66 2.05 15.97 2.59
CA GLY A 66 2.75 17.13 3.14
C GLY A 66 4.27 17.01 3.03
N ASP A 67 4.96 17.84 3.80
CA ASP A 67 6.41 17.96 3.83
C ASP A 67 7.06 16.94 4.79
N PRO A 68 7.87 15.98 4.29
CA PRO A 68 8.60 15.00 5.10
C PRO A 68 9.54 15.61 6.12
N THR A 69 10.13 16.77 5.83
CA THR A 69 11.04 17.46 6.76
C THR A 69 10.31 18.06 7.96
N LYS A 70 8.97 18.12 7.89
CA LYS A 70 8.09 18.59 8.98
C LYS A 70 7.28 17.45 9.60
N GLY A 71 7.74 16.20 9.44
CA GLY A 71 7.07 15.01 9.97
C GLY A 71 5.78 14.60 9.24
N LYS A 72 5.44 15.22 8.11
CA LYS A 72 4.27 14.84 7.30
C LYS A 72 4.66 13.82 6.23
N LYS A 73 3.73 12.96 5.83
CA LYS A 73 4.01 11.99 4.74
C LYS A 73 3.89 12.67 3.39
N ALA A 74 4.85 12.43 2.49
CA ALA A 74 4.66 12.70 1.08
C ALA A 74 3.99 11.48 0.43
N VAL A 75 2.82 11.67 -0.16
CA VAL A 75 1.99 10.60 -0.72
C VAL A 75 1.57 10.94 -2.14
N TRP A 76 1.78 10.01 -3.06
CA TRP A 76 1.32 10.14 -4.45
C TRP A 76 0.92 8.79 -5.01
N ALA A 77 0.09 8.83 -6.06
CA ALA A 77 -0.27 7.68 -6.84
C ALA A 77 0.08 7.89 -8.32
N VAL A 78 0.42 6.81 -9.00
CA VAL A 78 0.64 6.77 -10.45
C VAL A 78 -0.20 5.64 -11.02
N ILE A 79 -0.97 5.94 -12.06
CA ILE A 79 -1.70 4.93 -12.83
C ILE A 79 -1.02 4.76 -14.18
N THR A 80 -0.55 3.55 -14.47
CA THR A 80 0.06 3.18 -15.75
C THR A 80 -0.56 1.87 -16.24
N GLY A 81 -1.22 1.91 -17.39
CA GLY A 81 -1.94 0.74 -17.92
C GLY A 81 -3.00 0.25 -16.93
N LYS A 82 -2.86 -0.99 -16.46
CA LYS A 82 -3.76 -1.62 -15.48
C LYS A 82 -3.25 -1.55 -14.02
N THR A 83 -2.15 -0.83 -13.78
CA THR A 83 -1.48 -0.80 -12.49
C THR A 83 -1.68 0.55 -11.79
N LEU A 84 -2.23 0.50 -10.58
CA LEU A 84 -2.20 1.60 -9.61
C LEU A 84 -1.01 1.40 -8.67
N LYS A 85 -0.07 2.33 -8.69
CA LYS A 85 1.06 2.40 -7.76
C LYS A 85 0.89 3.55 -6.79
N ILE A 86 0.87 3.27 -5.49
CA ILE A 86 0.84 4.28 -4.42
C ILE A 86 2.18 4.26 -3.71
N SER A 87 2.80 5.43 -3.59
CA SER A 87 4.05 5.64 -2.87
C SER A 87 3.83 6.56 -1.68
N GLN A 88 4.31 6.15 -0.53
CA GLN A 88 4.31 6.94 0.70
C GLN A 88 5.74 7.05 1.22
N PHE A 89 6.23 8.28 1.32
CA PHE A 89 7.53 8.60 1.86
C PHE A 89 7.39 9.32 3.20
N MET A 90 8.24 8.96 4.15
CA MET A 90 8.31 9.56 5.48
C MET A 90 9.77 9.63 5.92
N LEU A 91 10.09 10.70 6.67
CA LEU A 91 11.36 10.88 7.36
C LEU A 91 11.12 10.72 8.87
N SER A 92 12.03 10.05 9.58
CA SER A 92 12.06 10.02 11.05
C SER A 92 12.79 11.26 11.60
N ASP A 93 12.68 11.48 12.90
CA ASP A 93 13.35 12.61 13.57
C ASP A 93 14.88 12.49 13.50
N GLU A 94 15.41 11.29 13.35
CA GLU A 94 16.85 11.01 13.16
C GLU A 94 17.29 11.09 11.69
N GLY A 95 16.40 11.49 10.77
CA GLY A 95 16.70 11.63 9.35
C GLY A 95 16.72 10.30 8.57
N LYS A 96 16.30 9.18 9.18
CA LYS A 96 16.08 7.92 8.46
C LYS A 96 14.81 8.03 7.64
N TRP A 97 14.79 7.40 6.47
CA TRP A 97 13.61 7.43 5.61
C TRP A 97 13.00 6.06 5.40
N THR A 98 11.67 6.06 5.31
CA THR A 98 10.89 4.89 4.92
C THR A 98 10.10 5.20 3.67
N MET A 99 10.15 4.28 2.69
CA MET A 99 9.27 4.31 1.53
C MET A 99 8.37 3.08 1.56
N GLN A 100 7.06 3.28 1.45
CA GLN A 100 6.09 2.22 1.27
C GLN A 100 5.49 2.33 -0.13
N VAL A 101 5.59 1.23 -0.89
CA VAL A 101 5.08 1.13 -2.25
C VAL A 101 4.02 0.04 -2.28
N TYR A 102 2.82 0.39 -2.75
CA TYR A 102 1.73 -0.53 -3.01
C TYR A 102 1.46 -0.54 -4.51
N GLU A 103 1.56 -1.70 -5.15
CA GLU A 103 1.27 -1.89 -6.56
C GLU A 103 0.07 -2.83 -6.68
N ARG A 104 -0.95 -2.39 -7.42
CA ARG A 104 -2.19 -3.11 -7.62
C ARG A 104 -2.47 -3.18 -9.11
N THR A 105 -2.39 -4.38 -9.68
CA THR A 105 -2.50 -4.61 -11.12
C THR A 105 -3.70 -5.49 -11.40
N LEU A 106 -4.66 -4.99 -12.17
CA LEU A 106 -5.75 -5.84 -12.67
C LEU A 106 -5.20 -6.85 -13.67
N THR A 107 -5.32 -8.14 -13.35
CA THR A 107 -4.92 -9.24 -14.24
C THR A 107 -6.08 -9.67 -15.13
N THR A 108 -7.30 -9.63 -14.60
CA THR A 108 -8.56 -9.83 -15.33
C THR A 108 -9.54 -8.70 -15.01
N ALA A 109 -10.81 -8.82 -15.43
CA ALA A 109 -11.86 -7.88 -15.04
C ALA A 109 -12.24 -7.99 -13.55
N THR A 110 -11.89 -9.11 -12.89
CA THR A 110 -12.28 -9.43 -11.52
C THR A 110 -11.10 -9.75 -10.60
N ASP A 111 -9.91 -9.98 -11.15
CA ASP A 111 -8.73 -10.41 -10.39
C ASP A 111 -7.65 -9.33 -10.39
N MET A 112 -6.91 -9.26 -9.28
CA MET A 112 -5.87 -8.27 -9.05
C MET A 112 -4.66 -8.87 -8.35
N ASP A 113 -3.47 -8.61 -8.87
CA ASP A 113 -2.22 -8.84 -8.15
C ASP A 113 -1.92 -7.60 -7.29
N SER A 114 -1.70 -7.82 -5.99
CA SER A 114 -1.36 -6.78 -5.03
C SER A 114 0.02 -7.05 -4.43
N LYS A 115 0.95 -6.12 -4.65
CA LYS A 115 2.31 -6.17 -4.13
C LYS A 115 2.56 -5.00 -3.18
N PHE A 116 3.19 -5.31 -2.06
CA PHE A 116 3.67 -4.33 -1.09
C PHE A 116 5.18 -4.45 -0.96
N THR A 117 5.88 -3.32 -1.00
CA THR A 117 7.30 -3.23 -0.65
C THR A 117 7.52 -2.08 0.34
N ARG A 118 8.23 -2.35 1.43
CA ARG A 118 8.75 -1.34 2.34
C ARG A 118 10.26 -1.26 2.19
N PHE A 119 10.77 -0.05 2.01
CA PHE A 119 12.17 0.30 2.06
C PHE A 119 12.47 1.06 3.35
N GLU A 120 13.60 0.76 3.97
CA GLU A 120 14.19 1.51 5.08
C GLU A 120 15.60 1.91 4.63
N ASP A 121 15.85 3.21 4.53
CA ASP A 121 17.14 3.77 4.10
C ASP A 121 17.71 3.11 2.83
N GLY A 122 16.84 2.88 1.84
CA GLY A 122 17.22 2.34 0.52
C GLY A 122 17.22 0.82 0.43
N LYS A 123 17.08 0.12 1.57
CA LYS A 123 17.11 -1.33 1.63
C LYS A 123 15.69 -1.88 1.73
N ILE A 124 15.41 -2.97 1.03
CA ILE A 124 14.13 -3.67 1.16
C ILE A 124 14.06 -4.25 2.58
N ALA A 125 13.15 -3.70 3.39
CA ALA A 125 12.89 -4.17 4.73
C ALA A 125 11.76 -5.20 4.77
N ARG A 126 10.80 -5.10 3.84
CA ARG A 126 9.68 -6.05 3.75
C ARG A 126 9.09 -6.10 2.35
N GLN A 127 8.68 -7.29 1.94
CA GLN A 127 7.81 -7.50 0.77
C GLN A 127 6.64 -8.42 1.12
N ALA A 128 5.53 -8.24 0.43
CA ALA A 128 4.38 -9.13 0.49
C ALA A 128 3.63 -9.09 -0.84
N GLU A 129 3.10 -10.23 -1.27
CA GLU A 129 2.33 -10.37 -2.49
C GLU A 129 1.06 -11.17 -2.21
N LEU A 130 -0.06 -10.73 -2.76
CA LEU A 130 -1.40 -11.29 -2.56
C LEU A 130 -2.16 -11.24 -3.87
N LYS A 131 -3.00 -12.23 -4.10
CA LYS A 131 -3.98 -12.22 -5.20
C LYS A 131 -5.34 -11.91 -4.61
N LEU A 132 -6.02 -10.93 -5.19
CA LEU A 132 -7.33 -10.48 -4.76
C LEU A 132 -8.35 -10.77 -5.86
N LYS A 133 -9.54 -11.13 -5.44
CA LYS A 133 -10.71 -11.28 -6.32
C LYS A 133 -11.74 -10.24 -5.93
N LYS A 134 -12.49 -9.76 -6.92
CA LYS A 134 -13.64 -8.89 -6.70
C LYS A 134 -14.63 -9.62 -5.78
N ALA A 135 -15.09 -8.92 -4.74
CA ALA A 135 -16.15 -9.42 -3.89
C ALA A 135 -17.44 -9.70 -4.72
N PRO A 136 -18.26 -10.68 -4.32
CA PRO A 136 -19.53 -10.98 -4.97
C PRO A 136 -20.46 -9.77 -5.12
#